data_AF-A0A9E2F6L7-F1
#
_entry.id   AF-A0A9E2F6L7-F1
#
_cell.length_a   1.000
_cell.length_b   1.000
_cell.length_c   1.000
_cell.angle_alpha   90.00
_cell.angle_beta   90.00
_cell.angle_gamma   90.00
#
_symmetry.space_group_name_H-M   'P 1'
#
loop_
_entity.id
_entity.type
_entity.pdbx_description
1 polymer ?
#
loop_
_entity_poly.entity_id
_entity_poly.type
_entity_poly.pdbx_seq_one_letter_code
_entity_poly.pdbx_strand_id
1 'polypeptide(L)'
;MAQPSGRVPASSTSQLPTLGDGSEMASGVERRLGDRIARELYRDPDYIDDPVLVDYVQGIWQPLLAAARLRGDLTPELDERFAWEFMLGRDRTVNAFALPGGYLGVHLGLIAVVSSRDELASVLGHELSHVTQRHISRLIAKQNQQTPWMIGAMILGALAGSKNPDAGNALIVGGQAVAAQNQLNFSRDMEREADRVGFGVMTQAGFDAQGFVSMFDKLQQASRLNDNGAYPYLRSHPLTTERIADMQSRQALDPPRAGHAGVTLEHALIAARARVMSNPGVDALRGFVQEAGQSNVASLTASRQAEVWYGAALAASRLRDFVAARAHLDRLTAVVRSDASAARLSRLLAAEIALTGGDMAQAATVLQPDAQRPGGAGPATMRRPELFLGAQTVLKSGQGGSLGAIGDAAQRLQAWVALHPRDAQAWQLLSGLYEAQGLPLRAIRAQAEAQVAVLDYAAALDRFKAAQEYLRQARAGNAAADHIDASIIDTRKRQVELLLKEQALDR
;
A
#
# COMPACT_ATOMS: atom_id res chain seq x y z
N MET A 1 -5.67 63.60 -16.29
CA MET A 1 -6.23 62.83 -17.44
C MET A 1 -5.32 61.64 -17.68
N ALA A 2 -5.72 60.47 -17.19
CA ALA A 2 -5.00 59.20 -17.37
C ALA A 2 -5.89 58.28 -18.21
N GLN A 3 -5.34 57.71 -19.28
CA GLN A 3 -6.04 56.76 -20.15
C GLN A 3 -5.98 55.34 -19.57
N PRO A 4 -7.02 54.52 -19.74
CA PRO A 4 -7.11 53.18 -19.15
C PRO A 4 -6.42 52.12 -20.01
N SER A 5 -5.53 51.34 -19.40
CA SER A 5 -4.94 50.12 -19.98
C SER A 5 -5.91 48.95 -19.83
N GLY A 6 -6.55 48.54 -20.93
CA GLY A 6 -7.42 47.37 -20.96
C GLY A 6 -6.61 46.06 -20.84
N ARG A 7 -6.99 45.21 -19.88
CA ARG A 7 -6.56 43.81 -19.80
C ARG A 7 -7.31 42.99 -20.85
N VAL A 8 -6.57 42.32 -21.73
CA VAL A 8 -7.09 41.27 -22.61
C VAL A 8 -7.27 39.99 -21.78
N PRO A 9 -8.41 39.29 -21.83
CA PRO A 9 -8.60 38.04 -21.12
C PRO A 9 -7.79 36.92 -21.79
N ALA A 10 -7.11 36.10 -20.98
CA ALA A 10 -6.42 34.90 -21.42
C ALA A 10 -7.44 33.91 -21.98
N SER A 11 -7.30 33.57 -23.27
CA SER A 11 -8.06 32.52 -23.91
C SER A 11 -7.66 31.16 -23.33
N SER A 12 -8.65 30.44 -22.81
CA SER A 12 -8.55 29.02 -22.46
C SER A 12 -8.24 28.22 -23.73
N THR A 13 -6.99 27.80 -23.90
CA THR A 13 -6.64 26.77 -24.86
C THR A 13 -7.17 25.44 -24.35
N SER A 14 -8.34 25.05 -24.82
CA SER A 14 -8.80 23.66 -24.79
C SER A 14 -7.70 22.81 -25.43
N GLN A 15 -6.93 22.11 -24.60
CA GLN A 15 -5.94 21.15 -25.07
C GLN A 15 -6.70 20.06 -25.82
N LEU A 16 -6.45 19.97 -27.12
CA LEU A 16 -7.01 18.91 -27.96
C LEU A 16 -6.44 17.57 -27.48
N PRO A 17 -7.26 16.51 -27.40
CA PRO A 17 -6.79 15.17 -27.09
C PRO A 17 -5.70 14.76 -28.07
N THR A 18 -4.61 14.18 -27.57
CA THR A 18 -3.64 13.48 -28.41
C THR A 18 -4.37 12.31 -29.07
N LEU A 19 -4.64 12.44 -30.37
CA LEU A 19 -5.16 11.36 -31.19
C LEU A 19 -4.07 10.30 -31.33
N GLY A 20 -4.03 9.37 -30.37
CA GLY A 20 -3.61 8.00 -30.69
C GLY A 20 -4.51 7.48 -31.80
N ASP A 21 -4.01 6.54 -32.59
CA ASP A 21 -4.84 5.67 -33.40
C ASP A 21 -5.99 5.18 -32.50
N GLY A 22 -7.25 5.55 -32.81
CA GLY A 22 -8.41 5.50 -31.90
C GLY A 22 -8.86 4.11 -31.42
N SER A 23 -7.93 3.18 -31.25
CA SER A 23 -8.04 1.83 -30.71
C SER A 23 -7.76 1.75 -29.20
N GLU A 24 -6.98 2.68 -28.63
CA GLU A 24 -6.64 2.65 -27.20
C GLU A 24 -7.75 3.24 -26.30
N MET A 25 -7.94 2.62 -25.13
CA MET A 25 -8.90 3.09 -24.13
C MET A 25 -8.54 4.51 -23.66
N ALA A 26 -9.54 5.38 -23.44
CA ALA A 26 -9.28 6.69 -22.83
C ALA A 26 -8.84 6.53 -21.36
N SER A 27 -7.88 7.35 -20.90
CA SER A 27 -7.33 7.30 -19.53
C SER A 27 -8.42 7.37 -18.44
N GLY A 28 -9.45 8.18 -18.64
CA GLY A 28 -10.60 8.26 -17.73
C GLY A 28 -11.46 6.99 -17.67
N VAL A 29 -11.60 6.26 -18.79
CA VAL A 29 -12.30 4.96 -18.81
C VAL A 29 -11.45 3.91 -18.08
N GLU A 30 -10.15 3.92 -18.32
CA GLU A 30 -9.19 3.02 -17.66
C GLU A 30 -9.18 3.24 -16.13
N ARG A 31 -9.20 4.52 -15.70
CA ARG A 31 -9.37 4.89 -14.30
C ARG A 31 -10.64 4.33 -13.69
N ARG A 32 -11.81 4.47 -14.34
CA ARG A 32 -13.08 3.95 -13.84
C ARG A 32 -13.10 2.42 -13.74
N LEU A 33 -12.50 1.74 -14.72
CA LEU A 33 -12.32 0.29 -14.66
C LEU A 33 -11.49 -0.11 -13.43
N GLY A 34 -10.37 0.59 -13.19
CA GLY A 34 -9.53 0.43 -12.02
C GLY A 34 -10.26 0.63 -10.70
N ASP A 35 -10.98 1.75 -10.57
CA ASP A 35 -11.75 2.10 -9.37
C ASP A 35 -12.77 1.01 -9.00
N ARG A 36 -13.40 0.37 -10.00
CA ARG A 36 -14.35 -0.72 -9.75
C ARG A 36 -13.64 -1.97 -9.22
N ILE A 37 -12.51 -2.37 -9.81
CA ILE A 37 -11.72 -3.52 -9.34
C ILE A 37 -11.19 -3.23 -7.93
N ALA A 38 -10.62 -2.05 -7.71
CA ALA A 38 -10.09 -1.61 -6.42
C ALA A 38 -11.16 -1.62 -5.33
N ARG A 39 -12.39 -1.17 -5.62
CA ARG A 39 -13.51 -1.22 -4.66
C ARG A 39 -13.82 -2.64 -4.21
N GLU A 40 -13.78 -3.63 -5.10
CA GLU A 40 -13.98 -5.03 -4.71
C GLU A 40 -12.79 -5.57 -3.91
N LEU A 41 -11.56 -5.17 -4.26
CA LEU A 41 -10.36 -5.53 -3.49
C LEU A 41 -10.35 -4.95 -2.08
N TYR A 42 -10.79 -3.71 -1.87
CA TYR A 42 -10.93 -3.12 -0.52
C TYR A 42 -11.92 -3.89 0.38
N ARG A 43 -12.85 -4.66 -0.21
CA ARG A 43 -13.81 -5.51 0.51
C ARG A 43 -13.32 -6.94 0.70
N ASP A 44 -12.23 -7.31 0.06
CA ASP A 44 -11.64 -8.64 0.17
C ASP A 44 -11.09 -8.83 1.60
N PRO A 45 -11.43 -9.93 2.30
CA PRO A 45 -10.88 -10.21 3.63
C PRO A 45 -9.35 -10.28 3.70
N ASP A 46 -8.69 -10.56 2.57
CA ASP A 46 -7.24 -10.62 2.46
C ASP A 46 -6.60 -9.25 2.25
N TYR A 47 -7.36 -8.20 1.91
CA TYR A 47 -6.82 -6.85 1.92
C TYR A 47 -6.30 -6.51 3.32
N ILE A 48 -5.09 -5.93 3.37
CA ILE A 48 -4.46 -5.56 4.62
C ILE A 48 -3.86 -4.16 4.55
N ASP A 49 -4.27 -3.31 5.49
CA ASP A 49 -3.72 -1.96 5.67
C ASP A 49 -2.85 -1.93 6.92
N ASP A 50 -1.69 -2.59 6.84
CA ASP A 50 -0.71 -2.61 7.92
C ASP A 50 0.19 -1.36 7.87
N PRO A 51 0.19 -0.49 8.89
CA PRO A 51 0.94 0.78 8.83
C PRO A 51 2.43 0.61 8.58
N VAL A 52 3.04 -0.42 9.17
CA VAL A 52 4.49 -0.65 9.09
C VAL A 52 4.89 -1.14 7.69
N LEU A 53 4.15 -2.11 7.14
CA LEU A 53 4.39 -2.61 5.79
C LEU A 53 4.08 -1.54 4.73
N VAL A 54 2.99 -0.79 4.91
CA VAL A 54 2.63 0.33 4.02
C VAL A 54 3.71 1.42 4.05
N ASP A 55 4.21 1.83 5.22
CA ASP A 55 5.32 2.80 5.34
C ASP A 55 6.57 2.34 4.60
N TYR A 56 6.93 1.05 4.72
CA TYR A 56 8.09 0.48 4.05
C TYR A 56 7.94 0.48 2.52
N VAL A 57 6.82 -0.04 2.01
CA VAL A 57 6.53 -0.13 0.56
C VAL A 57 6.39 1.28 -0.03
N GLN A 58 5.71 2.19 0.66
CA GLN A 58 5.58 3.59 0.22
C GLN A 58 6.94 4.29 0.12
N GLY A 59 7.88 3.99 1.03
CA GLY A 59 9.25 4.48 0.96
C GLY A 59 10.06 3.95 -0.22
N ILE A 60 9.56 2.95 -0.95
CA ILE A 60 10.13 2.47 -2.22
C ILE A 60 9.33 3.05 -3.40
N TRP A 61 8.00 3.01 -3.29
CA TRP A 61 7.07 3.46 -4.31
C TRP A 61 7.21 4.93 -4.68
N GLN A 62 7.33 5.82 -3.69
CA GLN A 62 7.42 7.26 -3.93
C GLN A 62 8.67 7.68 -4.74
N PRO A 63 9.89 7.20 -4.40
CA PRO A 63 11.06 7.41 -5.25
C PRO A 63 10.89 6.90 -6.68
N LEU A 64 10.26 5.73 -6.87
CA LEU A 64 10.00 5.18 -8.21
C LEU A 64 9.05 6.07 -9.03
N LEU A 65 7.94 6.52 -8.44
CA LEU A 65 7.03 7.46 -9.10
C LEU A 65 7.72 8.78 -9.44
N ALA A 66 8.52 9.33 -8.53
CA ALA A 66 9.29 10.55 -8.78
C ALA A 66 10.28 10.36 -9.94
N ALA A 67 10.98 9.22 -9.98
CA ALA A 67 11.88 8.89 -11.08
C ALA A 67 11.15 8.72 -12.42
N ALA A 68 9.99 8.05 -12.44
CA ALA A 68 9.17 7.91 -13.64
C ALA A 68 8.69 9.26 -14.19
N ARG A 69 8.31 10.20 -13.31
CA ARG A 69 8.00 11.60 -13.71
C ARG A 69 9.21 12.28 -14.36
N LEU A 70 10.38 12.19 -13.71
CA LEU A 70 11.61 12.82 -14.20
C LEU A 70 12.07 12.26 -15.54
N ARG A 71 11.87 10.96 -15.77
CA ARG A 71 12.20 10.28 -17.03
C ARG A 71 11.19 10.53 -18.14
N GLY A 72 10.02 11.06 -17.82
CA GLY A 72 8.90 11.24 -18.76
C GLY A 72 8.13 9.95 -19.04
N ASP A 73 8.44 8.86 -18.35
CA ASP A 73 7.69 7.60 -18.42
C ASP A 73 6.26 7.80 -17.87
N LEU A 74 6.11 8.66 -16.85
CA LEU A 74 4.81 9.08 -16.32
C LEU A 74 4.39 10.43 -16.94
N THR A 75 3.49 10.39 -17.92
CA THR A 75 2.99 11.60 -18.60
C THR A 75 2.10 12.45 -17.67
N PRO A 76 1.99 13.77 -17.89
CA PRO A 76 1.13 14.63 -17.05
C PRO A 76 -0.34 14.19 -17.03
N GLU A 77 -0.86 13.68 -18.15
CA GLU A 77 -2.23 13.16 -18.21
C GLU A 77 -2.40 11.95 -17.30
N LEU A 78 -1.49 10.98 -17.37
CA LEU A 78 -1.56 9.78 -16.53
C LEU A 78 -1.33 10.13 -15.06
N ASP A 79 -0.40 11.04 -14.75
CA ASP A 79 -0.12 11.50 -13.39
C ASP A 79 -1.38 12.10 -12.73
N GLU A 80 -2.14 12.92 -13.46
CA GLU A 80 -3.38 13.53 -12.97
C GLU A 80 -4.55 12.54 -12.89
N ARG A 81 -4.71 11.66 -13.88
CA ARG A 81 -5.91 10.83 -14.03
C ARG A 81 -5.87 9.54 -13.21
N PHE A 82 -4.70 8.93 -13.04
CA PHE A 82 -4.58 7.62 -12.38
C PHE A 82 -4.48 7.76 -10.86
N ALA A 83 -4.65 6.64 -10.15
CA ALA A 83 -4.66 6.62 -8.69
C ALA A 83 -3.26 6.62 -8.09
N TRP A 84 -2.33 5.85 -8.67
CA TRP A 84 -0.97 5.60 -8.18
C TRP A 84 -0.92 5.03 -6.76
N GLU A 85 -1.89 4.16 -6.46
CA GLU A 85 -2.08 3.54 -5.15
C GLU A 85 -1.66 2.06 -5.19
N PHE A 86 -1.01 1.58 -4.14
CA PHE A 86 -0.77 0.15 -3.96
C PHE A 86 -1.69 -0.43 -2.87
N MET A 87 -1.96 -1.72 -2.99
CA MET A 87 -2.76 -2.52 -2.08
C MET A 87 -1.93 -3.72 -1.63
N LEU A 88 -1.93 -4.00 -0.33
CA LEU A 88 -1.30 -5.20 0.20
C LEU A 88 -2.34 -6.30 0.38
N GLY A 89 -1.99 -7.52 -0.06
CA GLY A 89 -2.80 -8.72 0.09
C GLY A 89 -2.16 -9.71 1.06
N ARG A 90 -2.95 -10.24 2.01
CA ARG A 90 -2.57 -11.27 2.99
C ARG A 90 -2.44 -12.66 2.35
N ASP A 91 -1.55 -12.74 1.38
CA ASP A 91 -1.27 -13.96 0.63
C ASP A 91 0.23 -14.29 0.77
N ARG A 92 0.54 -15.58 0.91
CA ARG A 92 1.91 -16.10 1.08
C ARG A 92 2.60 -16.35 -0.26
N THR A 93 1.85 -16.35 -1.35
CA THR A 93 2.40 -16.51 -2.68
C THR A 93 3.24 -15.30 -3.07
N VAL A 94 4.27 -15.56 -3.88
CA VAL A 94 5.11 -14.50 -4.44
C VAL A 94 4.38 -13.92 -5.64
N ASN A 95 3.76 -12.76 -5.44
CA ASN A 95 3.04 -12.05 -6.50
C ASN A 95 3.02 -10.53 -6.30
N ALA A 96 2.97 -9.83 -7.42
CA ALA A 96 2.59 -8.44 -7.56
C ALA A 96 1.88 -8.28 -8.90
N PHE A 97 1.03 -7.27 -9.05
CA PHE A 97 0.30 -7.05 -10.29
C PHE A 97 -0.13 -5.59 -10.45
N ALA A 98 -0.04 -5.08 -11.67
CA ALA A 98 -0.67 -3.84 -12.08
C ALA A 98 -2.16 -4.04 -12.41
N LEU A 99 -2.97 -3.04 -12.10
CA LEU A 99 -4.37 -2.93 -12.49
C LEU A 99 -4.60 -1.66 -13.31
N PRO A 100 -5.67 -1.61 -14.13
CA PRO A 100 -6.07 -0.40 -14.83
C PRO A 100 -6.17 0.80 -13.88
N GLY A 101 -5.85 2.00 -14.38
CA GLY A 101 -6.06 3.23 -13.63
C GLY A 101 -5.02 3.51 -12.53
N GLY A 102 -3.89 2.80 -12.55
CA GLY A 102 -2.77 3.02 -11.64
C GLY A 102 -2.98 2.47 -10.23
N TYR A 103 -3.67 1.33 -10.12
CA TYR A 103 -3.66 0.53 -8.90
C TYR A 103 -2.64 -0.60 -9.02
N LEU A 104 -2.00 -0.96 -7.91
CA LEU A 104 -1.03 -2.05 -7.85
C LEU A 104 -1.34 -2.97 -6.68
N GLY A 105 -1.26 -4.27 -6.87
CA GLY A 105 -1.36 -5.27 -5.81
C GLY A 105 0.02 -5.83 -5.46
N VAL A 106 0.29 -6.03 -4.17
CA VAL A 106 1.51 -6.66 -3.66
C VAL A 106 1.13 -7.71 -2.63
N HIS A 107 1.52 -8.97 -2.86
CA HIS A 107 1.32 -10.02 -1.88
C HIS A 107 2.38 -9.95 -0.79
N LEU A 108 2.00 -10.22 0.46
CA LEU A 108 2.94 -10.28 1.57
C LEU A 108 4.02 -11.36 1.37
N GLY A 109 3.73 -12.43 0.62
CA GLY A 109 4.69 -13.44 0.22
C GLY A 109 5.86 -12.88 -0.58
N LEU A 110 5.62 -11.90 -1.47
CA LEU A 110 6.70 -11.22 -2.20
C LEU A 110 7.62 -10.46 -1.22
N ILE A 111 7.03 -9.66 -0.32
CA ILE A 111 7.76 -8.89 0.70
C ILE A 111 8.57 -9.81 1.62
N ALA A 112 8.09 -11.03 1.87
CA ALA A 112 8.74 -12.02 2.70
C ALA A 112 9.92 -12.76 2.04
N VAL A 113 9.99 -12.81 0.70
CA VAL A 113 10.98 -13.60 -0.06
C VAL A 113 12.09 -12.76 -0.67
N VAL A 114 11.81 -11.49 -0.97
CA VAL A 114 12.86 -10.55 -1.35
C VAL A 114 13.87 -10.38 -0.21
N SER A 115 15.07 -9.95 -0.56
CA SER A 115 16.20 -9.84 0.35
C SER A 115 16.64 -8.39 0.56
N SER A 116 16.14 -7.44 -0.22
CA SER A 116 16.47 -6.03 -0.08
C SER A 116 15.34 -5.12 -0.56
N ARG A 117 15.49 -3.81 -0.30
CA ARG A 117 14.67 -2.76 -0.92
C ARG A 117 14.82 -2.77 -2.44
N ASP A 118 16.02 -3.08 -2.95
CA ASP A 118 16.32 -3.05 -4.38
C ASP A 118 15.59 -4.17 -5.14
N GLU A 119 15.54 -5.39 -4.60
CA GLU A 119 14.76 -6.47 -5.21
C GLU A 119 13.27 -6.12 -5.25
N LEU A 120 12.71 -5.59 -4.15
CA LEU A 120 11.32 -5.16 -4.15
C LEU A 120 11.09 -3.97 -5.11
N ALA A 121 12.04 -3.04 -5.19
CA ALA A 121 12.00 -1.91 -6.12
C ALA A 121 12.04 -2.37 -7.58
N SER A 122 12.75 -3.46 -7.92
CA SER A 122 12.73 -4.01 -9.28
C SER A 122 11.34 -4.50 -9.68
N VAL A 123 10.63 -5.19 -8.77
CA VAL A 123 9.27 -5.67 -9.04
C VAL A 123 8.30 -4.49 -9.12
N LEU A 124 8.37 -3.55 -8.18
CA LEU A 124 7.50 -2.37 -8.20
C LEU A 124 7.77 -1.46 -9.42
N GLY A 125 9.03 -1.33 -9.85
CA GLY A 125 9.40 -0.61 -11.06
C GLY A 125 8.90 -1.30 -12.34
N HIS A 126 8.95 -2.64 -12.37
CA HIS A 126 8.36 -3.46 -13.43
C HIS A 126 6.84 -3.27 -13.52
N GLU A 127 6.13 -3.39 -12.40
CA GLU A 127 4.67 -3.17 -12.36
C GLU A 127 4.27 -1.73 -12.69
N LEU A 128 5.02 -0.74 -12.18
CA LEU A 128 4.84 0.66 -12.57
C LEU A 128 4.95 0.82 -14.10
N SER A 129 5.90 0.12 -14.73
CA SER A 129 6.08 0.15 -16.17
C SER A 129 4.92 -0.48 -16.93
N HIS A 130 4.27 -1.53 -16.39
CA HIS A 130 3.03 -2.03 -16.99
C HIS A 130 1.92 -0.97 -17.04
N VAL A 131 1.82 -0.15 -15.99
CA VAL A 131 0.84 0.94 -15.91
C VAL A 131 1.21 2.10 -16.84
N THR A 132 2.44 2.60 -16.76
CA THR A 132 2.88 3.77 -17.55
C THR A 132 2.88 3.47 -19.04
N GLN A 133 3.28 2.26 -19.43
CA GLN A 133 3.23 1.79 -20.82
C GLN A 133 1.84 1.29 -21.23
N ARG A 134 0.83 1.47 -20.38
CA ARG A 134 -0.58 1.15 -20.63
C ARG A 134 -0.79 -0.26 -21.20
N HIS A 135 -0.01 -1.25 -20.71
CA HIS A 135 0.00 -2.60 -21.27
C HIS A 135 -1.40 -3.24 -21.23
N ILE A 136 -2.15 -3.03 -20.14
CA ILE A 136 -3.52 -3.55 -20.01
C ILE A 136 -4.43 -2.89 -21.04
N SER A 137 -4.40 -1.56 -21.19
CA SER A 137 -5.17 -0.86 -22.24
C SER A 137 -4.85 -1.38 -23.64
N ARG A 138 -3.57 -1.58 -23.96
CA ARG A 138 -3.11 -2.12 -25.25
C ARG A 138 -3.54 -3.57 -25.47
N LEU A 139 -3.58 -4.41 -24.42
CA LEU A 139 -4.12 -5.76 -24.49
C LEU A 139 -5.63 -5.75 -24.79
N ILE A 140 -6.38 -4.90 -24.09
CA ILE A 140 -7.83 -4.72 -24.28
C ILE A 140 -8.12 -4.28 -25.72
N ALA A 141 -7.39 -3.29 -26.23
CA ALA A 141 -7.52 -2.79 -27.60
C ALA A 141 -7.30 -3.90 -28.66
N LYS A 142 -6.32 -4.78 -28.43
CA LYS A 142 -5.98 -5.89 -29.34
C LYS A 142 -7.00 -7.03 -29.35
N GLN A 143 -7.73 -7.26 -28.25
CA GLN A 143 -8.68 -8.37 -28.12
C GLN A 143 -10.08 -8.10 -28.72
N ASN A 144 -10.23 -7.00 -29.50
CA ASN A 144 -11.50 -6.51 -30.07
C ASN A 144 -12.45 -5.91 -29.00
N GLN A 145 -13.26 -4.95 -29.43
CA GLN A 145 -14.12 -4.03 -28.64
C GLN A 145 -15.22 -4.70 -27.75
N GLN A 146 -15.09 -5.97 -27.41
CA GLN A 146 -16.03 -6.67 -26.53
C GLN A 146 -15.84 -6.20 -25.07
N THR A 147 -16.51 -5.08 -24.80
CA THR A 147 -16.87 -4.47 -23.52
C THR A 147 -15.81 -4.57 -22.40
N PRO A 148 -15.11 -3.46 -22.05
CA PRO A 148 -14.16 -3.39 -20.92
C PRO A 148 -14.64 -4.00 -19.59
N TRP A 149 -15.96 -4.09 -19.40
CA TRP A 149 -16.61 -4.77 -18.27
C TRP A 149 -16.28 -6.25 -18.16
N MET A 150 -16.22 -6.98 -19.28
CA MET A 150 -15.89 -8.41 -19.30
C MET A 150 -14.44 -8.63 -18.82
N ILE A 151 -13.53 -7.74 -19.21
CA ILE A 151 -12.12 -7.82 -18.81
C ILE A 151 -11.94 -7.50 -17.33
N GLY A 152 -12.67 -6.53 -16.80
CA GLY A 152 -12.71 -6.30 -15.35
C GLY A 152 -13.17 -7.53 -14.56
N ALA A 153 -14.22 -8.21 -15.05
CA ALA A 153 -14.69 -9.46 -14.44
C ALA A 153 -13.66 -10.60 -14.56
N MET A 154 -12.94 -10.69 -15.68
CA MET A 154 -11.85 -11.64 -15.87
C MET A 154 -10.67 -11.38 -14.92
N ILE A 155 -10.26 -10.12 -14.74
CA ILE A 155 -9.21 -9.75 -13.78
C ILE A 155 -9.63 -10.16 -12.35
N LEU A 156 -10.86 -9.82 -11.94
CA LEU A 156 -11.37 -10.22 -10.63
C LEU A 156 -11.42 -11.74 -10.48
N GLY A 157 -11.85 -12.46 -11.52
CA GLY A 157 -11.86 -13.92 -11.54
C GLY A 157 -10.46 -14.56 -11.45
N ALA A 158 -9.48 -13.98 -12.15
CA ALA A 158 -8.08 -14.41 -12.12
C ALA A 158 -7.46 -14.22 -10.72
N LEU A 159 -7.67 -13.04 -10.11
CA LEU A 159 -7.22 -12.76 -8.74
C LEU A 159 -7.87 -13.71 -7.73
N ALA A 160 -9.17 -13.98 -7.84
CA ALA A 160 -9.86 -14.94 -6.98
C ALA A 160 -9.37 -16.39 -7.19
N GLY A 161 -9.17 -16.81 -8.45
CA GLY A 161 -8.70 -18.15 -8.81
C GLY A 161 -7.26 -18.43 -8.38
N SER A 162 -6.41 -17.40 -8.27
CA SER A 162 -5.03 -17.55 -7.78
C SER A 162 -4.94 -18.04 -6.32
N LYS A 163 -6.02 -17.88 -5.55
CA LYS A 163 -6.07 -18.17 -4.10
C LYS A 163 -6.34 -19.63 -3.74
N ASN A 164 -6.90 -20.44 -4.63
CA ASN A 164 -7.28 -21.82 -4.29
C ASN A 164 -7.16 -22.82 -5.46
N PRO A 165 -5.98 -23.43 -5.66
CA PRO A 165 -5.77 -24.48 -6.67
C PRO A 165 -6.60 -25.76 -6.42
N ASP A 166 -6.98 -26.03 -5.17
CA ASP A 166 -7.55 -27.32 -4.72
C ASP A 166 -9.07 -27.30 -4.49
N ALA A 167 -9.77 -26.22 -4.86
CA ALA A 167 -11.23 -26.16 -4.77
C ALA A 167 -11.88 -27.08 -5.83
N GLY A 168 -12.07 -28.36 -5.49
CA GLY A 168 -12.54 -29.46 -6.34
C GLY A 168 -13.92 -29.34 -7.03
N ASN A 169 -14.58 -28.17 -7.00
CA ASN A 169 -15.73 -27.86 -7.87
C ASN A 169 -15.32 -27.04 -9.13
N ALA A 170 -14.02 -26.87 -9.37
CA ALA A 170 -13.47 -25.93 -10.34
C ALA A 170 -13.30 -26.43 -11.79
N LEU A 171 -13.96 -27.50 -12.25
CA LEU A 171 -13.79 -27.89 -13.67
C LEU A 171 -14.50 -26.95 -14.66
N ILE A 172 -15.62 -26.33 -14.26
CA ILE A 172 -16.35 -25.37 -15.11
C ILE A 172 -15.82 -23.94 -14.92
N VAL A 173 -15.50 -23.55 -13.67
CA VAL A 173 -14.94 -22.23 -13.33
C VAL A 173 -13.45 -22.16 -13.65
N GLY A 174 -12.70 -23.24 -13.46
CA GLY A 174 -11.26 -23.30 -13.72
C GLY A 174 -10.93 -23.22 -15.21
N GLY A 175 -11.73 -23.83 -16.10
CA GLY A 175 -11.53 -23.67 -17.55
C GLY A 175 -11.70 -22.23 -18.02
N GLN A 176 -12.72 -21.53 -17.51
CA GLN A 176 -12.98 -20.12 -17.79
C GLN A 176 -11.95 -19.19 -17.12
N ALA A 177 -11.54 -19.47 -15.88
CA ALA A 177 -10.54 -18.69 -15.16
C ALA A 177 -9.12 -18.88 -15.71
N VAL A 178 -8.74 -20.08 -16.13
CA VAL A 178 -7.46 -20.35 -16.82
C VAL A 178 -7.46 -19.72 -18.21
N ALA A 179 -8.58 -19.75 -18.95
CA ALA A 179 -8.71 -19.02 -20.20
C ALA A 179 -8.58 -17.50 -20.00
N ALA A 180 -9.23 -16.95 -18.98
CA ALA A 180 -9.12 -15.54 -18.59
C ALA A 180 -7.69 -15.17 -18.18
N GLN A 181 -7.03 -15.99 -17.36
CA GLN A 181 -5.64 -15.79 -16.97
C GLN A 181 -4.71 -15.80 -18.20
N ASN A 182 -4.84 -16.79 -19.08
CA ASN A 182 -4.04 -16.88 -20.30
C ASN A 182 -4.28 -15.70 -21.27
N GLN A 183 -5.48 -15.12 -21.25
CA GLN A 183 -5.82 -13.92 -22.01
C GLN A 183 -5.25 -12.63 -21.41
N LEU A 184 -4.92 -12.64 -20.11
CA LEU A 184 -4.34 -11.52 -19.37
C LEU A 184 -2.80 -11.58 -19.28
N ASN A 185 -2.18 -12.68 -19.71
CA ASN A 185 -0.72 -12.79 -19.73
C ASN A 185 -0.12 -11.76 -20.69
N PHE A 186 0.87 -11.01 -20.20
CA PHE A 186 1.56 -10.03 -21.03
C PHE A 186 2.39 -10.72 -22.12
N SER A 187 2.45 -10.09 -23.29
CA SER A 187 3.28 -10.60 -24.37
C SER A 187 4.76 -10.48 -24.01
N ARG A 188 5.62 -11.31 -24.63
CA ARG A 188 7.08 -11.21 -24.43
C ARG A 188 7.63 -9.82 -24.72
N ASP A 189 7.04 -9.12 -25.69
CA ASP A 189 7.43 -7.76 -26.06
C ASP A 189 7.09 -6.77 -24.94
N MET A 190 5.90 -6.89 -24.34
CA MET A 190 5.47 -6.07 -23.20
C MET A 190 6.33 -6.33 -21.97
N GLU A 191 6.68 -7.59 -21.70
CA GLU A 191 7.58 -7.94 -20.59
C GLU A 191 8.97 -7.32 -20.76
N ARG A 192 9.55 -7.38 -21.98
CA ARG A 192 10.83 -6.70 -22.25
C ARG A 192 10.73 -5.18 -22.14
N GLU A 193 9.61 -4.61 -22.58
CA GLU A 193 9.37 -3.17 -22.43
C GLU A 193 9.31 -2.78 -20.95
N ALA A 194 8.55 -3.52 -20.15
CA ALA A 194 8.41 -3.31 -18.71
C ALA A 194 9.74 -3.49 -17.96
N ASP A 195 10.53 -4.51 -18.30
CA ASP A 195 11.86 -4.72 -17.71
C ASP A 195 12.78 -3.52 -17.94
N ARG A 196 12.81 -3.01 -19.18
CA ARG A 196 13.73 -1.93 -19.57
C ARG A 196 13.34 -0.59 -18.97
N VAL A 197 12.06 -0.26 -19.02
CA VAL A 197 11.53 0.97 -18.40
C VAL A 197 11.70 0.87 -16.89
N GLY A 198 11.33 -0.27 -16.28
CA GLY A 198 11.41 -0.51 -14.85
C GLY A 198 12.84 -0.43 -14.32
N PHE A 199 13.79 -1.05 -15.03
CA PHE A 199 15.23 -0.93 -14.72
C PHE A 199 15.69 0.53 -14.75
N GLY A 200 15.28 1.29 -15.77
CA GLY A 200 15.63 2.70 -15.90
C GLY A 200 15.02 3.57 -14.81
N VAL A 201 13.77 3.32 -14.42
CA VAL A 201 13.07 4.02 -13.34
C VAL A 201 13.72 3.70 -11.99
N MET A 202 13.99 2.43 -11.72
CA MET A 202 14.62 1.96 -10.50
C MET A 202 16.01 2.56 -10.28
N THR A 203 16.86 2.52 -11.30
CA THR A 203 18.24 3.06 -11.22
C THR A 203 18.24 4.59 -11.08
N GLN A 204 17.32 5.29 -11.75
CA GLN A 204 17.07 6.72 -11.60
C GLN A 204 16.57 7.10 -10.20
N ALA A 205 15.76 6.24 -9.57
CA ALA A 205 15.27 6.42 -8.20
C ALA A 205 16.35 6.17 -7.13
N GLY A 206 17.55 5.73 -7.53
CA GLY A 206 18.69 5.50 -6.63
C GLY A 206 18.80 4.08 -6.09
N PHE A 207 17.96 3.14 -6.53
CA PHE A 207 18.06 1.72 -6.16
C PHE A 207 19.12 0.98 -7.00
N ASP A 208 19.73 -0.06 -6.44
CA ASP A 208 20.82 -0.81 -7.07
C ASP A 208 20.32 -1.72 -8.20
N ALA A 209 20.88 -1.60 -9.41
CA ALA A 209 20.58 -2.45 -10.55
C ALA A 209 20.71 -3.96 -10.26
N GLN A 210 21.55 -4.36 -9.29
CA GLN A 210 21.68 -5.73 -8.82
C GLN A 210 20.36 -6.31 -8.30
N GLY A 211 19.44 -5.48 -7.79
CA GLY A 211 18.11 -5.92 -7.35
C GLY A 211 17.31 -6.58 -8.47
N PHE A 212 17.40 -6.07 -9.70
CA PHE A 212 16.71 -6.63 -10.86
C PHE A 212 17.23 -8.03 -11.21
N VAL A 213 18.57 -8.18 -11.27
CA VAL A 213 19.23 -9.44 -11.61
C VAL A 213 19.02 -10.50 -10.53
N SER A 214 19.17 -10.12 -9.26
CA SER A 214 18.98 -11.04 -8.12
C SER A 214 17.53 -11.52 -7.99
N MET A 215 16.55 -10.64 -8.24
CA MET A 215 15.14 -11.03 -8.29
C MET A 215 14.85 -12.03 -9.41
N PHE A 216 15.43 -11.80 -10.60
CA PHE A 216 15.32 -12.75 -11.72
C PHE A 216 15.97 -14.10 -11.43
N ASP A 217 17.13 -14.12 -10.75
CA ASP A 217 17.76 -15.37 -10.32
C ASP A 217 16.87 -16.13 -9.33
N LYS A 218 16.25 -15.45 -8.37
CA LYS A 218 15.28 -16.06 -7.43
C LYS A 218 14.09 -16.68 -8.17
N LEU A 219 13.52 -15.95 -9.12
CA LEU A 219 12.40 -16.43 -9.94
C LEU A 219 12.81 -17.61 -10.85
N GLN A 220 14.02 -17.58 -11.41
CA GLN A 220 14.55 -18.69 -12.19
C GLN A 220 14.82 -19.93 -11.34
N GLN A 221 15.30 -19.76 -10.11
CA GLN A 221 15.48 -20.88 -9.18
C GLN A 221 14.13 -21.47 -8.78
N ALA A 222 13.14 -20.62 -8.51
CA ALA A 222 11.77 -21.05 -8.20
C ALA A 222 11.14 -21.84 -9.35
N SER A 223 11.31 -21.41 -10.60
CA SER A 223 10.75 -22.09 -11.77
C SER A 223 11.35 -23.48 -12.02
N ARG A 224 12.58 -23.73 -11.56
CA ARG A 224 13.25 -25.04 -11.68
C ARG A 224 12.80 -26.06 -10.64
N LEU A 225 12.30 -25.63 -9.48
CA LEU A 225 12.06 -26.49 -8.31
C LEU A 225 10.68 -27.17 -8.29
N ASN A 226 10.05 -27.40 -9.44
CA ASN A 226 8.62 -27.75 -9.62
C ASN A 226 7.69 -26.68 -9.04
N ASP A 227 6.98 -25.96 -9.92
CA ASP A 227 5.98 -24.96 -9.53
C ASP A 227 4.83 -25.63 -8.76
N ASN A 228 4.91 -25.56 -7.43
CA ASN A 228 3.85 -26.00 -6.51
C ASN A 228 2.75 -24.93 -6.34
N GLY A 229 2.71 -23.93 -7.22
CA GLY A 229 1.76 -22.82 -7.19
C GLY A 229 2.19 -21.64 -6.31
N ALA A 230 3.35 -21.72 -5.63
CA ALA A 230 3.83 -20.65 -4.73
C ALA A 230 4.27 -19.36 -5.46
N TYR A 231 4.49 -19.42 -6.77
CA TYR A 231 4.93 -18.28 -7.60
C TYR A 231 3.93 -17.96 -8.74
N PRO A 232 2.68 -17.53 -8.44
CA PRO A 232 1.74 -17.09 -9.46
C PRO A 232 2.29 -15.99 -10.38
N TYR A 233 3.22 -15.16 -9.88
CA TYR A 233 3.90 -14.12 -10.67
C TYR A 233 4.49 -14.65 -11.99
N LEU A 234 5.05 -15.85 -12.00
CA LEU A 234 5.65 -16.45 -13.21
C LEU A 234 4.62 -16.85 -14.27
N ARG A 235 3.34 -16.99 -13.88
CA ARG A 235 2.25 -17.31 -14.81
C ARG A 235 1.82 -16.08 -15.60
N SER A 236 1.74 -14.91 -14.96
CA SER A 236 1.44 -13.64 -15.62
C SER A 236 2.66 -12.97 -16.25
N HIS A 237 3.86 -13.20 -15.70
CA HIS A 237 5.14 -12.64 -16.14
C HIS A 237 6.16 -13.75 -16.46
N PRO A 238 6.05 -14.43 -17.62
CA PRO A 238 6.95 -15.52 -17.97
C PRO A 238 8.42 -15.05 -18.07
N LEU A 239 9.28 -15.58 -17.20
CA LEU A 239 10.70 -15.27 -17.19
C LEU A 239 11.45 -16.10 -18.25
N THR A 240 12.16 -15.45 -19.16
CA THR A 240 12.96 -16.10 -20.22
C THR A 240 14.45 -15.84 -20.02
N THR A 241 15.30 -16.71 -20.57
CA THR A 241 16.75 -16.53 -20.57
C THR A 241 17.17 -15.23 -21.28
N GLU A 242 16.43 -14.82 -22.31
CA GLU A 242 16.63 -13.55 -23.01
C GLU A 242 16.46 -12.34 -22.07
N ARG A 243 15.38 -12.29 -21.29
CA ARG A 243 15.12 -11.22 -20.31
C ARG A 243 16.23 -11.14 -19.26
N ILE A 244 16.67 -12.29 -18.76
CA ILE A 244 17.77 -12.38 -17.79
C ILE A 244 19.07 -11.82 -18.39
N ALA A 245 19.40 -12.23 -19.61
CA ALA A 245 20.60 -11.74 -20.30
C ALA A 245 20.54 -10.22 -20.59
N ASP A 246 19.37 -9.67 -20.95
CA ASP A 246 19.18 -8.23 -21.14
C ASP A 246 19.44 -7.46 -19.84
N MET A 247 18.88 -7.91 -18.71
CA MET A 247 19.07 -7.25 -17.41
C MET A 247 20.52 -7.36 -16.91
N GLN A 248 21.17 -8.50 -17.08
CA GLN A 248 22.59 -8.67 -16.76
C GLN A 248 23.48 -7.75 -17.61
N SER A 249 23.18 -7.62 -18.90
CA SER A 249 23.92 -6.73 -19.81
C SER A 249 23.78 -5.26 -19.42
N ARG A 250 22.59 -4.85 -18.96
CA ARG A 250 22.33 -3.48 -18.47
C ARG A 250 23.00 -3.20 -17.15
N GLN A 251 22.94 -4.17 -16.23
CA GLN A 251 23.60 -4.08 -14.94
C GLN A 251 25.11 -3.85 -15.10
N ALA A 252 25.76 -4.52 -16.06
CA ALA A 252 27.18 -4.35 -16.32
C ALA A 252 27.57 -2.93 -16.75
N LEU A 253 26.61 -2.12 -17.20
CA LEU A 253 26.81 -0.71 -17.58
C LEU A 253 26.48 0.26 -16.44
N ASP A 254 25.83 -0.20 -15.36
CA ASP A 254 25.52 0.63 -14.20
C ASP A 254 26.69 0.58 -13.20
N PRO A 255 27.23 1.73 -12.74
CA PRO A 255 28.30 1.74 -11.77
C PRO A 255 27.88 1.01 -10.48
N PRO A 256 28.68 0.07 -9.95
CA PRO A 256 28.32 -0.63 -8.73
C PRO A 256 28.14 0.37 -7.59
N ARG A 257 26.96 0.35 -6.97
CA ARG A 257 26.67 1.18 -5.80
C ARG A 257 27.20 0.47 -4.55
N ALA A 258 28.04 1.16 -3.79
CA ALA A 258 28.51 0.63 -2.51
C ALA A 258 27.32 0.57 -1.53
N GLY A 259 26.84 -0.62 -1.15
CA GLY A 259 25.86 -0.70 -0.07
C GLY A 259 25.11 -1.99 0.22
N HIS A 260 24.93 -2.94 -0.71
CA HIS A 260 23.86 -3.94 -0.53
C HIS A 260 24.28 -5.40 -0.72
N ALA A 261 25.40 -5.81 -0.11
CA ALA A 261 25.74 -7.24 -0.03
C ALA A 261 24.92 -7.92 1.08
N GLY A 262 23.69 -8.35 0.74
CA GLY A 262 22.85 -9.22 1.58
C GLY A 262 21.65 -8.55 2.26
N VAL A 263 20.94 -9.33 3.09
CA VAL A 263 19.70 -8.90 3.75
C VAL A 263 19.99 -7.85 4.82
N THR A 264 19.45 -6.65 4.65
CA THR A 264 19.55 -5.56 5.64
C THR A 264 18.74 -5.89 6.90
N LEU A 265 19.14 -5.34 8.05
CA LEU A 265 18.37 -5.53 9.29
C LEU A 265 16.94 -5.00 9.16
N GLU A 266 16.76 -3.81 8.56
CA GLU A 266 15.43 -3.26 8.28
C GLU A 266 14.57 -4.26 7.49
N HIS A 267 15.08 -4.78 6.38
CA HIS A 267 14.31 -5.67 5.52
C HIS A 267 14.02 -7.01 6.20
N ALA A 268 14.95 -7.54 6.99
CA ALA A 268 14.73 -8.76 7.77
C ALA A 268 13.51 -8.62 8.71
N LEU A 269 13.34 -7.48 9.38
CA LEU A 269 12.18 -7.24 10.24
C LEU A 269 10.87 -7.12 9.45
N ILE A 270 10.92 -6.47 8.29
CA ILE A 270 9.76 -6.34 7.40
C ILE A 270 9.34 -7.69 6.81
N ALA A 271 10.31 -8.51 6.38
CA ALA A 271 10.06 -9.86 5.90
C ALA A 271 9.44 -10.73 7.01
N ALA A 272 9.96 -10.65 8.25
CA ALA A 272 9.38 -11.33 9.40
C ALA A 272 7.92 -10.89 9.65
N ARG A 273 7.64 -9.58 9.60
CA ARG A 273 6.28 -9.05 9.73
C ARG A 273 5.36 -9.60 8.63
N ALA A 274 5.79 -9.56 7.38
CA ALA A 274 5.02 -10.07 6.24
C ALA A 274 4.74 -11.58 6.36
N ARG A 275 5.72 -12.39 6.82
CA ARG A 275 5.55 -13.83 7.07
C ARG A 275 4.50 -14.11 8.16
N VAL A 276 4.56 -13.39 9.28
CA VAL A 276 3.58 -13.58 10.37
C VAL A 276 2.18 -13.11 9.94
N MET A 277 2.09 -11.98 9.25
CA MET A 277 0.80 -11.41 8.86
C MET A 277 0.11 -12.19 7.74
N SER A 278 0.85 -12.79 6.82
CA SER A 278 0.32 -13.68 5.76
C SER A 278 -0.08 -15.08 6.27
N ASN A 279 0.29 -15.43 7.51
CA ASN A 279 -0.04 -16.70 8.13
C ASN A 279 -0.56 -16.54 9.57
N PRO A 280 -1.79 -16.00 9.76
CA PRO A 280 -2.31 -15.69 11.08
C PRO A 280 -2.83 -16.92 11.86
N GLY A 281 -2.69 -18.14 11.32
CA GLY A 281 -3.17 -19.36 11.96
C GLY A 281 -2.41 -19.68 13.24
N VAL A 282 -3.13 -20.11 14.29
CA VAL A 282 -2.57 -20.35 15.64
C VAL A 282 -1.34 -21.27 15.62
N ASP A 283 -1.36 -22.35 14.84
CA ASP A 283 -0.24 -23.28 14.77
C ASP A 283 0.98 -22.69 14.07
N ALA A 284 0.77 -21.85 13.06
CA ALA A 284 1.86 -21.11 12.45
C ALA A 284 2.48 -20.08 13.40
N LEU A 285 1.64 -19.35 14.15
CA LEU A 285 2.10 -18.42 15.19
C LEU A 285 2.94 -19.15 16.25
N ARG A 286 2.51 -20.34 16.69
CA ARG A 286 3.30 -21.19 17.59
C ARG A 286 4.62 -21.62 16.96
N GLY A 287 4.62 -21.96 15.67
CA GLY A 287 5.82 -22.29 14.91
C GLY A 287 6.87 -21.17 14.94
N PHE A 288 6.47 -19.92 14.73
CA PHE A 288 7.39 -18.77 14.84
C PHE A 288 7.98 -18.62 16.25
N VAL A 289 7.17 -18.82 17.29
CA VAL A 289 7.65 -18.76 18.69
C VAL A 289 8.62 -19.91 18.99
N GLN A 290 8.33 -21.12 18.49
CA GLN A 290 9.19 -22.29 18.65
C GLN A 290 10.54 -22.14 17.93
N GLU A 291 10.55 -21.55 16.71
CA GLU A 291 11.78 -21.25 15.97
C GLU A 291 12.75 -20.41 16.82
N ALA A 292 12.24 -19.39 17.51
CA ALA A 292 13.07 -18.53 18.38
C ALA A 292 13.60 -19.21 19.65
N GLY A 293 13.07 -20.39 20.01
CA GLY A 293 13.54 -21.22 21.11
C GLY A 293 14.65 -22.21 20.73
N GLN A 294 14.98 -22.34 19.44
CA GLN A 294 16.01 -23.26 18.97
C GLN A 294 17.42 -22.77 19.36
N SER A 295 18.29 -23.68 19.77
CA SER A 295 19.65 -23.37 20.25
C SER A 295 20.56 -22.78 19.18
N ASN A 296 20.26 -23.03 17.89
CA ASN A 296 21.05 -22.55 16.76
C ASN A 296 20.85 -21.06 16.46
N VAL A 297 19.80 -20.39 16.98
CA VAL A 297 19.50 -18.99 16.63
C VAL A 297 20.69 -18.07 16.95
N ALA A 298 21.37 -18.29 18.07
CA ALA A 298 22.55 -17.50 18.46
C ALA A 298 23.75 -17.63 17.51
N SER A 299 23.78 -18.66 16.65
CA SER A 299 24.83 -18.89 15.65
C SER A 299 24.52 -18.30 14.27
N LEU A 300 23.30 -17.81 14.06
CA LEU A 300 22.87 -17.23 12.78
C LEU A 300 23.45 -15.84 12.56
N THR A 301 23.36 -15.31 11.34
CA THR A 301 23.71 -13.92 11.05
C THR A 301 22.83 -12.95 11.84
N ALA A 302 23.31 -11.71 12.06
CA ALA A 302 22.53 -10.70 12.79
C ALA A 302 21.16 -10.41 12.15
N SER A 303 21.08 -10.38 10.81
CA SER A 303 19.81 -10.21 10.08
C SER A 303 18.85 -11.37 10.33
N ARG A 304 19.33 -12.61 10.30
CA ARG A 304 18.49 -13.78 10.56
C ARG A 304 18.06 -13.89 12.02
N GLN A 305 18.96 -13.56 12.96
CA GLN A 305 18.63 -13.44 14.38
C GLN A 305 17.49 -12.43 14.61
N ALA A 306 17.64 -11.23 14.04
CA ALA A 306 16.65 -10.18 14.15
C ALA A 306 15.30 -10.58 13.52
N GLU A 307 15.32 -11.22 12.36
CA GLU A 307 14.14 -11.78 11.69
C GLU A 307 13.36 -12.76 12.59
N VAL A 308 14.06 -13.73 13.17
CA VAL A 308 13.47 -14.78 14.03
C VAL A 308 12.86 -14.18 15.28
N TRP A 309 13.58 -13.31 15.99
CA TRP A 309 13.05 -12.72 17.22
C TRP A 309 11.94 -11.70 16.98
N TYR A 310 11.96 -10.96 15.87
CA TYR A 310 10.83 -10.11 15.49
C TYR A 310 9.58 -10.93 15.18
N GLY A 311 9.72 -11.97 14.36
CA GLY A 311 8.62 -12.88 14.03
C GLY A 311 8.02 -13.52 15.27
N ALA A 312 8.86 -14.03 16.18
CA ALA A 312 8.42 -14.62 17.44
C ALA A 312 7.76 -13.60 18.38
N ALA A 313 8.30 -12.39 18.51
CA ALA A 313 7.71 -11.35 19.34
C ALA A 313 6.31 -10.93 18.83
N LEU A 314 6.18 -10.74 17.51
CA LEU A 314 4.89 -10.42 16.89
C LEU A 314 3.91 -11.59 17.01
N ALA A 315 4.36 -12.82 16.77
CA ALA A 315 3.52 -14.01 16.87
C ALA A 315 3.04 -14.27 18.31
N ALA A 316 3.92 -14.16 19.30
CA ALA A 316 3.56 -14.26 20.72
C ALA A 316 2.55 -13.19 21.13
N SER A 317 2.71 -11.95 20.65
CA SER A 317 1.72 -10.88 20.87
C SER A 317 0.35 -11.22 20.30
N ARG A 318 0.30 -11.80 19.09
CA ARG A 318 -0.94 -12.27 18.45
C ARG A 318 -1.59 -13.43 19.21
N LEU A 319 -0.79 -14.29 19.84
CA LEU A 319 -1.24 -15.34 20.75
C LEU A 319 -1.63 -14.82 22.15
N ARG A 320 -1.48 -13.52 22.41
CA ARG A 320 -1.64 -12.86 23.72
C ARG A 320 -0.70 -13.36 24.81
N ASP A 321 0.42 -13.98 24.42
CA ASP A 321 1.54 -14.26 25.33
C ASP A 321 2.48 -13.05 25.37
N PHE A 322 2.08 -12.03 26.14
CA PHE A 322 2.82 -10.78 26.22
C PHE A 322 4.16 -10.91 26.96
N VAL A 323 4.30 -11.93 27.82
CA VAL A 323 5.55 -12.22 28.52
C VAL A 323 6.58 -12.75 27.53
N ALA A 324 6.22 -13.76 26.73
CA ALA A 324 7.10 -14.26 25.66
C ALA A 324 7.37 -13.18 24.62
N ALA A 325 6.35 -12.39 24.23
CA ALA A 325 6.51 -11.30 23.27
C ALA A 325 7.57 -10.28 23.72
N ARG A 326 7.53 -9.85 25.00
CA ARG A 326 8.53 -8.94 25.57
C ARG A 326 9.91 -9.57 25.62
N ALA A 327 10.03 -10.83 26.04
CA ALA A 327 11.31 -11.52 26.11
C ALA A 327 12.00 -11.65 24.73
N HIS A 328 11.24 -11.94 23.68
CA HIS A 328 11.76 -11.97 22.30
C HIS A 328 12.12 -10.57 21.80
N LEU A 329 11.30 -9.57 22.13
CA LEU A 329 11.55 -8.17 21.79
C LEU A 329 12.85 -7.65 22.42
N ASP A 330 13.15 -7.99 23.67
CA ASP A 330 14.39 -7.54 24.34
C ASP A 330 15.64 -8.08 23.63
N ARG A 331 15.60 -9.36 23.19
CA ARG A 331 16.67 -9.97 22.38
C ARG A 331 16.82 -9.28 21.02
N LEU A 332 15.69 -9.01 20.36
CA LEU A 332 15.67 -8.25 19.11
C LEU A 332 16.32 -6.87 19.30
N THR A 333 15.89 -6.09 20.30
CA THR A 333 16.38 -4.74 20.57
C THR A 333 17.90 -4.72 20.77
N ALA A 334 18.46 -5.73 21.45
CA ALA A 334 19.90 -5.83 21.63
C ALA A 334 20.68 -5.95 20.31
N VAL A 335 20.14 -6.68 19.32
CA VAL A 335 20.80 -6.89 18.02
C VAL A 335 20.60 -5.73 17.06
N VAL A 336 19.45 -5.05 17.08
CA VAL A 336 19.16 -3.97 16.13
C VAL A 336 19.56 -2.58 16.60
N ARG A 337 20.04 -2.43 17.85
CA ARG A 337 20.30 -1.10 18.46
C ARG A 337 21.25 -0.19 17.69
N SER A 338 22.17 -0.74 16.90
CA SER A 338 23.15 0.02 16.11
C SER A 338 22.63 0.42 14.72
N ASP A 339 21.49 -0.12 14.29
CA ASP A 339 20.84 0.21 13.02
C ASP A 339 19.59 1.04 13.29
N ALA A 340 19.60 2.31 12.88
CA ALA A 340 18.53 3.25 13.23
C ALA A 340 17.16 2.83 12.68
N SER A 341 17.12 2.26 11.46
CA SER A 341 15.88 1.82 10.81
C SER A 341 15.32 0.57 11.50
N ALA A 342 16.17 -0.41 11.80
CA ALA A 342 15.74 -1.62 12.50
C ALA A 342 15.38 -1.35 13.97
N ALA A 343 16.12 -0.46 14.65
CA ALA A 343 15.77 0.00 15.99
C ALA A 343 14.42 0.74 16.01
N ARG A 344 14.09 1.52 14.98
CA ARG A 344 12.75 2.12 14.82
C ARG A 344 11.67 1.05 14.71
N LEU A 345 11.83 0.05 13.85
CA LEU A 345 10.87 -1.05 13.70
C LEU A 345 10.70 -1.87 14.99
N SER A 346 11.78 -2.11 15.74
CA SER A 346 11.72 -2.73 17.07
C SER A 346 10.90 -1.89 18.06
N ARG A 347 11.05 -0.56 18.06
CA ARG A 347 10.21 0.33 18.90
C ARG A 347 8.74 0.32 18.49
N LEU A 348 8.43 0.31 17.19
CA LEU A 348 7.05 0.21 16.72
C LEU A 348 6.40 -1.09 17.21
N LEU A 349 7.11 -2.22 17.10
CA LEU A 349 6.64 -3.51 17.64
C LEU A 349 6.46 -3.46 19.16
N ALA A 350 7.38 -2.81 19.88
CA ALA A 350 7.27 -2.62 21.32
C ALA A 350 6.03 -1.82 21.74
N ALA A 351 5.68 -0.78 20.98
CA ALA A 351 4.46 -0.01 21.17
C ALA A 351 3.21 -0.83 20.82
N GLU A 352 3.22 -1.60 19.73
CA GLU A 352 2.12 -2.52 19.37
C GLU A 352 1.86 -3.58 20.45
N ILE A 353 2.92 -4.18 21.01
CA ILE A 353 2.82 -5.16 22.10
C ILE A 353 2.20 -4.51 23.34
N ALA A 354 2.68 -3.33 23.73
CA ALA A 354 2.15 -2.59 24.88
C ALA A 354 0.67 -2.21 24.68
N LEU A 355 0.32 -1.67 23.51
CA LEU A 355 -1.05 -1.33 23.13
C LEU A 355 -2.01 -2.52 23.14
N THR A 356 -1.53 -3.70 22.72
CA THR A 356 -2.33 -4.92 22.68
C THR A 356 -2.45 -5.55 24.07
N GLY A 357 -1.41 -5.42 24.90
CA GLY A 357 -1.39 -5.85 26.30
C GLY A 357 -2.12 -4.93 27.27
N GLY A 358 -2.59 -3.75 26.82
CA GLY A 358 -3.32 -2.79 27.67
C GLY A 358 -2.44 -1.77 28.40
N ASP A 359 -1.14 -1.73 28.13
CA ASP A 359 -0.19 -0.82 28.77
C ASP A 359 0.01 0.46 27.92
N MET A 360 -0.90 1.41 28.08
CA MET A 360 -0.87 2.68 27.32
C MET A 360 0.30 3.58 27.75
N ALA A 361 0.73 3.51 29.01
CA ALA A 361 1.83 4.31 29.52
C ALA A 361 3.16 3.89 28.87
N GLN A 362 3.40 2.57 28.78
CA GLN A 362 4.56 2.05 28.07
C GLN A 362 4.48 2.33 26.57
N ALA A 363 3.31 2.17 25.95
CA ALA A 363 3.12 2.51 24.54
C ALA A 363 3.47 3.98 24.26
N ALA A 364 2.96 4.90 25.07
CA ALA A 364 3.26 6.33 24.97
C ALA A 364 4.76 6.60 25.14
N THR A 365 5.40 5.99 26.14
CA THR A 365 6.84 6.16 26.43
C THR A 365 7.71 5.72 25.26
N VAL A 366 7.42 4.56 24.66
CA VAL A 366 8.19 4.02 23.53
C VAL A 366 8.03 4.85 22.25
N LEU A 367 6.85 5.47 22.08
CA LEU A 367 6.53 6.32 20.93
C LEU A 367 7.03 7.76 21.07
N GLN A 368 7.51 8.18 22.24
CA GLN A 368 8.05 9.53 22.38
C GLN A 368 9.20 9.74 21.39
N PRO A 369 9.16 10.85 20.60
CA PRO A 369 10.25 11.19 19.72
C PRO A 369 11.48 11.51 20.58
N ASP A 370 12.55 10.74 20.40
CA ASP A 370 13.78 10.96 21.15
C ASP A 370 14.52 12.15 20.52
N ALA A 371 14.28 13.35 21.04
CA ALA A 371 14.87 14.60 20.55
C ALA A 371 16.42 14.63 20.63
N GLN A 372 17.03 13.64 21.28
CA GLN A 372 18.48 13.50 21.43
C GLN A 372 19.08 12.38 20.55
N ARG A 373 18.28 11.61 19.80
CA ARG A 373 18.81 10.55 18.92
C ARG A 373 19.17 11.09 17.54
N PRO A 374 20.34 10.72 16.97
CA PRO A 374 20.65 10.98 15.57
C PRO A 374 19.58 10.35 14.67
N GLY A 375 18.92 11.16 13.83
CA GLY A 375 17.81 10.70 12.98
C GLY A 375 16.43 10.63 13.69
N GLY A 376 16.32 11.14 14.92
CA GLY A 376 15.06 11.27 15.64
C GLY A 376 14.10 12.21 14.90
N ALA A 377 12.99 11.65 14.42
CA ALA A 377 11.92 12.42 13.83
C ALA A 377 11.25 13.28 14.92
N GLY A 378 11.42 14.61 14.87
CA GLY A 378 10.59 15.54 15.64
C GLY A 378 9.10 15.42 15.30
N PRO A 379 8.20 16.12 16.01
CA PRO A 379 6.75 16.05 15.79
C PRO A 379 6.29 16.32 14.35
N ALA A 380 7.05 17.12 13.59
CA ALA A 380 6.80 17.45 12.19
C ALA A 380 7.26 16.37 11.17
N THR A 381 7.86 15.28 11.64
CA THR A 381 8.48 14.23 10.81
C THR A 381 8.00 12.81 11.15
N MET A 382 6.94 12.69 11.96
CA MET A 382 6.33 11.39 12.27
C MET A 382 5.78 10.76 11.00
N ARG A 383 6.12 9.49 10.79
CA ARG A 383 5.58 8.68 9.68
C ARG A 383 4.26 8.03 10.09
N ARG A 384 3.61 7.40 9.12
CA ARG A 384 2.29 6.76 9.27
C ARG A 384 2.20 5.84 10.50
N PRO A 385 3.15 4.92 10.77
CA PRO A 385 3.04 4.00 11.92
C PRO A 385 3.03 4.73 13.27
N GLU A 386 3.91 5.72 13.47
CA GLU A 386 3.97 6.49 14.71
C GLU A 386 2.69 7.31 14.93
N LEU A 387 2.17 7.95 13.88
CA LEU A 387 0.92 8.69 13.96
C LEU A 387 -0.23 7.79 14.41
N PHE A 388 -0.29 6.58 13.87
CA PHE A 388 -1.39 5.67 14.11
C PHE A 388 -1.31 5.02 15.49
N LEU A 389 -0.13 4.51 15.87
CA LEU A 389 0.07 3.96 17.21
C LEU A 389 -0.11 5.06 18.28
N GLY A 390 0.33 6.29 18.01
CA GLY A 390 0.11 7.44 18.90
C GLY A 390 -1.37 7.76 19.07
N ALA A 391 -2.13 7.86 17.98
CA ALA A 391 -3.57 8.08 18.02
C ALA A 391 -4.31 6.96 18.78
N GLN A 392 -3.97 5.70 18.51
CA GLN A 392 -4.54 4.54 19.20
C GLN A 392 -4.22 4.54 20.70
N THR A 393 -2.99 4.90 21.07
CA THR A 393 -2.55 4.99 22.48
C THR A 393 -3.38 6.00 23.23
N VAL A 394 -3.56 7.19 22.66
CA VAL A 394 -4.34 8.25 23.29
C VAL A 394 -5.83 7.87 23.38
N LEU A 395 -6.41 7.29 22.32
CA LEU A 395 -7.80 6.82 22.32
C LEU A 395 -8.07 5.74 23.38
N LYS A 396 -7.17 4.77 23.50
CA LYS A 396 -7.30 3.67 24.47
C LYS A 396 -6.98 4.07 25.90
N SER A 397 -6.30 5.21 26.12
CA SER A 397 -6.02 5.73 27.46
C SER A 397 -7.26 6.25 28.19
N GLY A 398 -8.39 6.46 27.48
CA GLY A 398 -9.65 6.90 28.07
C GLY A 398 -9.49 8.20 28.86
N GLN A 399 -10.06 8.27 30.07
CA GLN A 399 -9.97 9.43 30.97
C GLN A 399 -8.54 9.75 31.47
N GLY A 400 -7.56 8.85 31.25
CA GLY A 400 -6.14 9.11 31.52
C GLY A 400 -5.42 9.88 30.42
N GLY A 401 -6.01 9.96 29.21
CA GLY A 401 -5.52 10.83 28.15
C GLY A 401 -6.02 12.26 28.36
N SER A 402 -5.11 13.22 28.57
CA SER A 402 -5.49 14.63 28.61
C SER A 402 -6.20 15.02 27.32
N LEU A 403 -7.29 15.80 27.40
CA LEU A 403 -7.96 16.39 26.23
C LEU A 403 -6.97 17.11 25.30
N GLY A 404 -5.88 17.66 25.86
CA GLY A 404 -4.78 18.22 25.06
C GLY A 404 -4.07 17.19 24.19
N ALA A 405 -3.77 15.99 24.71
CA ALA A 405 -3.13 14.92 23.94
C ALA A 405 -4.04 14.38 22.82
N ILE A 406 -5.36 14.30 23.06
CA ILE A 406 -6.36 13.96 22.04
C ILE A 406 -6.39 15.06 20.97
N GLY A 407 -6.36 16.34 21.39
CA GLY A 407 -6.23 17.51 20.52
C GLY A 407 -5.03 17.43 19.59
N ASP A 408 -3.84 17.22 20.15
CA ASP A 408 -2.59 17.15 19.41
C ASP A 408 -2.56 15.97 18.42
N ALA A 409 -3.08 14.80 18.82
CA ALA A 409 -3.18 13.65 17.93
C ALA A 409 -4.13 13.93 16.75
N ALA A 410 -5.27 14.58 17.02
CA ALA A 410 -6.22 14.94 15.96
C ALA A 410 -5.62 15.95 14.99
N GLN A 411 -4.88 16.96 15.49
CA GLN A 411 -4.22 17.94 14.63
C GLN A 411 -3.18 17.29 13.71
N ARG A 412 -2.37 16.36 14.23
CA ARG A 412 -1.40 15.60 13.42
C ARG A 412 -2.08 14.77 12.34
N LEU A 413 -3.15 14.04 12.68
CA LEU A 413 -3.90 13.26 11.68
C LEU A 413 -4.66 14.16 10.69
N GLN A 414 -5.15 15.32 11.11
CA GLN A 414 -5.75 16.30 10.22
C GLN A 414 -4.74 16.81 9.17
N ALA A 415 -3.50 17.10 9.59
CA ALA A 415 -2.43 17.46 8.67
C ALA A 415 -2.08 16.29 7.72
N TRP A 416 -2.07 15.06 8.23
CA TRP A 416 -1.81 13.87 7.42
C TRP A 416 -2.86 13.67 6.32
N VAL A 417 -4.15 13.67 6.65
CA VAL A 417 -5.23 13.42 5.67
C VAL A 417 -5.42 14.57 4.68
N ALA A 418 -4.92 15.77 4.99
CA ALA A 418 -4.86 16.86 4.01
C ALA A 418 -3.88 16.55 2.86
N LEU A 419 -2.80 15.82 3.14
CA LEU A 419 -1.79 15.40 2.17
C LEU A 419 -2.07 14.00 1.60
N HIS A 420 -2.75 13.14 2.39
CA HIS A 420 -3.05 11.75 2.05
C HIS A 420 -4.56 11.48 2.17
N PRO A 421 -5.41 12.13 1.35
CA PRO A 421 -6.86 12.06 1.48
C PRO A 421 -7.43 10.65 1.21
N ARG A 422 -6.65 9.76 0.58
CA ARG A 422 -7.00 8.35 0.32
C ARG A 422 -6.62 7.39 1.45
N ASP A 423 -6.03 7.87 2.55
CA ASP A 423 -5.71 7.03 3.71
C ASP A 423 -6.93 6.81 4.60
N ALA A 424 -7.66 5.72 4.35
CA ALA A 424 -8.91 5.41 5.05
C ALA A 424 -8.72 5.19 6.56
N GLN A 425 -7.65 4.50 6.96
CA GLN A 425 -7.38 4.23 8.37
C GLN A 425 -7.01 5.51 9.14
N ALA A 426 -6.32 6.45 8.50
CA ALA A 426 -6.08 7.78 9.09
C ALA A 426 -7.40 8.53 9.35
N TRP A 427 -8.33 8.53 8.40
CA TRP A 427 -9.66 9.12 8.57
C TRP A 427 -10.46 8.46 9.69
N GLN A 428 -10.40 7.12 9.81
CA GLN A 428 -11.07 6.38 10.89
C GLN A 428 -10.51 6.75 12.27
N LEU A 429 -9.18 6.80 12.41
CA LEU A 429 -8.54 7.23 13.66
C LEU A 429 -8.88 8.68 14.00
N LEU A 430 -8.89 9.57 13.00
CA LEU A 430 -9.27 10.96 13.18
C LEU A 430 -10.73 11.09 13.64
N SER A 431 -11.63 10.27 13.09
CA SER A 431 -13.02 10.20 13.55
C SER A 431 -13.11 9.86 15.04
N GLY A 432 -12.44 8.79 15.48
CA GLY A 432 -12.45 8.40 16.90
C GLY A 432 -11.90 9.49 17.82
N LEU A 433 -10.88 10.24 17.38
CA LEU A 433 -10.35 11.37 18.14
C LEU A 433 -11.35 12.53 18.23
N TYR A 434 -12.08 12.83 17.16
CA TYR A 434 -13.15 13.84 17.21
C TYR A 434 -14.31 13.40 18.12
N GLU A 435 -14.68 12.11 18.14
CA GLU A 435 -15.67 11.60 19.10
C GLU A 435 -15.20 11.80 20.54
N ALA A 436 -13.94 11.46 20.82
CA ALA A 436 -13.34 11.64 22.14
C ALA A 436 -13.22 13.12 22.56
N GLN A 437 -13.17 14.06 21.62
CA GLN A 437 -13.22 15.51 21.88
C GLN A 437 -14.64 16.06 22.03
N GLY A 438 -15.68 15.25 21.85
CA GLY A 438 -17.06 15.73 21.83
C GLY A 438 -17.39 16.55 20.58
N LEU A 439 -16.77 16.25 19.44
CA LEU A 439 -17.00 16.89 18.14
C LEU A 439 -17.70 15.92 17.15
N PRO A 440 -18.95 15.51 17.42
CA PRO A 440 -19.65 14.45 16.67
C PRO A 440 -19.84 14.79 15.19
N LEU A 441 -20.08 16.05 14.83
CA LEU A 441 -20.24 16.44 13.43
C LEU A 441 -18.97 16.16 12.60
N ARG A 442 -17.80 16.50 13.15
CA ARG A 442 -16.50 16.23 12.53
C ARG A 442 -16.18 14.74 12.51
N ALA A 443 -16.57 14.01 13.55
CA ALA A 443 -16.43 12.57 13.59
C ALA A 443 -17.22 11.87 12.48
N ILE A 444 -18.50 12.21 12.29
CA ILE A 444 -19.34 11.63 11.24
C ILE A 444 -18.79 11.99 9.85
N ARG A 445 -18.34 13.23 9.66
CA ARG A 445 -17.67 13.65 8.42
C ARG A 445 -16.42 12.80 8.14
N ALA A 446 -15.55 12.62 9.14
CA ALA A 446 -14.35 11.79 8.99
C ALA A 446 -14.68 10.32 8.68
N GLN A 447 -15.78 9.77 9.24
CA GLN A 447 -16.28 8.44 8.85
C GLN A 447 -16.70 8.40 7.39
N ALA A 448 -17.38 9.44 6.90
CA ALA A 448 -17.79 9.53 5.50
C ALA A 448 -16.57 9.56 4.57
N GLU A 449 -15.55 10.36 4.89
CA GLU A 449 -14.31 10.44 4.09
C GLU A 449 -13.52 9.12 4.11
N ALA A 450 -13.52 8.39 5.23
CA ALA A 450 -12.92 7.05 5.28
C ALA A 450 -13.58 6.09 4.28
N GLN A 451 -14.91 6.18 4.08
CA GLN A 451 -15.62 5.37 3.08
C GLN A 451 -15.32 5.84 1.65
N VAL A 452 -15.15 7.15 1.42
CA VAL A 452 -14.71 7.69 0.13
C VAL A 452 -13.31 7.18 -0.24
N ALA A 453 -12.40 7.11 0.74
CA ALA A 453 -11.03 6.64 0.55
C ALA A 453 -10.97 5.20 0.00
N VAL A 454 -11.87 4.32 0.44
CA VAL A 454 -12.00 2.93 -0.05
C VAL A 454 -13.04 2.75 -1.17
N LEU A 455 -13.48 3.85 -1.80
CA LEU A 455 -14.41 3.87 -2.93
C LEU A 455 -15.81 3.31 -2.63
N ASP A 456 -16.20 3.22 -1.34
CA ASP A 456 -17.55 2.88 -0.91
C ASP A 456 -18.44 4.12 -0.82
N TYR A 457 -18.80 4.64 -2.00
CA TYR A 457 -19.58 5.88 -2.10
C TYR A 457 -21.01 5.75 -1.56
N ALA A 458 -21.58 4.54 -1.52
CA ALA A 458 -22.88 4.31 -0.91
C ALA A 458 -22.80 4.50 0.60
N ALA A 459 -21.85 3.83 1.27
CA ALA A 459 -21.63 4.00 2.70
C ALA A 459 -21.22 5.44 3.06
N ALA A 460 -20.39 6.09 2.22
CA ALA A 460 -20.02 7.49 2.39
C ALA A 460 -21.24 8.43 2.35
N LEU A 461 -22.13 8.24 1.37
CA LEU A 461 -23.34 9.05 1.22
C LEU A 461 -24.26 8.93 2.44
N ASP A 462 -24.42 7.72 2.99
CA ASP A 462 -25.23 7.50 4.19
C ASP A 462 -24.65 8.22 5.40
N ARG A 463 -23.32 8.23 5.57
CA ARG A 463 -22.65 9.00 6.63
C ARG A 463 -22.81 10.50 6.45
N PHE A 464 -22.70 11.02 5.22
CA PHE A 464 -22.96 12.45 4.96
C PHE A 464 -24.43 12.84 5.23
N LYS A 465 -25.40 11.98 4.90
CA LYS A 465 -26.81 12.20 5.26
C LYS A 465 -27.01 12.20 6.78
N ALA A 466 -26.36 11.30 7.51
CA ALA A 466 -26.39 11.28 8.98
C ALA A 466 -25.82 12.58 9.57
N ALA A 467 -24.74 13.13 9.00
CA ALA A 467 -24.19 14.42 9.42
C ALA A 467 -25.18 15.58 9.19
N GLN A 468 -25.89 15.59 8.06
CA GLN A 468 -26.95 16.58 7.80
C GLN A 468 -28.15 16.43 8.76
N GLU A 469 -28.50 15.21 9.13
CA GLU A 469 -29.55 14.93 10.12
C GLU A 469 -29.15 15.46 11.51
N TYR A 470 -27.91 15.17 11.92
CA TYR A 470 -27.35 15.70 13.17
C TYR A 470 -27.41 17.23 13.22
N LEU A 471 -27.00 17.91 12.14
CA LEU A 471 -27.09 19.37 12.03
C LEU A 471 -28.53 19.90 12.14
N ARG A 472 -29.52 19.19 11.60
CA ARG A 472 -30.93 19.60 11.70
C ARG A 472 -31.44 19.50 13.14
N GLN A 473 -31.00 18.49 13.90
CA GLN A 473 -31.37 18.28 15.29
C GLN A 473 -30.60 19.19 16.26
N ALA A 474 -29.33 19.49 15.97
CA ALA A 474 -28.43 20.28 16.83
C ALA A 474 -28.68 21.81 16.79
N ARG A 475 -29.59 22.30 15.93
CA ARG A 475 -29.92 23.73 15.70
C ARG A 475 -30.43 24.54 16.93
N ALA A 476 -30.28 24.02 18.15
CA ALA A 476 -30.57 24.72 19.40
C ALA A 476 -29.33 25.24 20.17
N GLY A 477 -28.08 24.98 19.75
CA GLY A 477 -26.93 25.11 20.68
C GLY A 477 -25.66 25.88 20.30
N ASN A 478 -25.15 25.89 19.05
CA ASN A 478 -23.87 26.55 18.72
C ASN A 478 -23.73 26.84 17.21
N ALA A 479 -23.39 28.08 16.81
CA ALA A 479 -23.62 28.53 15.43
C ALA A 479 -22.37 28.56 14.52
N ALA A 480 -21.22 29.12 14.92
CA ALA A 480 -20.19 29.50 13.94
C ALA A 480 -19.32 28.35 13.39
N ALA A 481 -18.80 27.46 14.25
CA ALA A 481 -17.94 26.34 13.81
C ALA A 481 -18.73 25.29 12.99
N ASP A 482 -20.00 25.12 13.33
CA ASP A 482 -20.91 24.19 12.66
C ASP A 482 -21.25 24.64 11.23
N HIS A 483 -21.19 25.95 10.92
CA HIS A 483 -21.45 26.45 9.57
C HIS A 483 -20.39 26.03 8.55
N ILE A 484 -19.10 26.03 8.92
CA ILE A 484 -18.01 25.61 8.01
C ILE A 484 -18.13 24.11 7.74
N ASP A 485 -18.26 23.30 8.80
CA ASP A 485 -18.38 21.85 8.65
C ASP A 485 -19.66 21.48 7.89
N ALA A 486 -20.78 22.18 8.11
CA ALA A 486 -22.01 22.01 7.33
C ALA A 486 -21.81 22.27 5.83
N SER A 487 -21.15 23.38 5.46
CA SER A 487 -20.88 23.71 4.06
C SER A 487 -20.00 22.65 3.38
N ILE A 488 -19.01 22.14 4.10
CA ILE A 488 -18.14 21.07 3.59
C ILE A 488 -18.94 19.78 3.40
N ILE A 489 -19.76 19.39 4.39
CA ILE A 489 -20.62 18.21 4.31
C ILE A 489 -21.56 18.30 3.10
N ASP A 490 -22.23 19.44 2.89
CA ASP A 490 -23.14 19.62 1.76
C ASP A 490 -22.44 19.53 0.40
N THR A 491 -21.22 20.05 0.32
CA THR A 491 -20.41 20.00 -0.91
C THR A 491 -19.91 18.59 -1.19
N ARG A 492 -19.34 17.93 -0.17
CA ARG A 492 -18.81 16.57 -0.28
C ARG A 492 -19.90 15.55 -0.55
N LYS A 493 -21.07 15.69 0.09
CA LYS A 493 -22.24 14.87 -0.20
C LYS A 493 -22.62 14.93 -1.68
N ARG A 494 -22.75 16.14 -2.25
CA ARG A 494 -23.10 16.31 -3.68
C ARG A 494 -22.04 15.67 -4.60
N GLN A 495 -20.76 15.81 -4.25
CA GLN A 495 -19.69 15.15 -4.99
C GLN A 495 -19.78 13.63 -4.92
N VAL A 496 -20.04 13.06 -3.75
CA VAL A 496 -20.23 11.61 -3.57
C VAL A 496 -21.48 11.11 -4.29
N GLU A 497 -22.57 11.88 -4.32
CA GLU A 497 -23.77 11.54 -5.11
C GLU A 497 -23.47 11.46 -6.61
N LEU A 498 -22.62 12.35 -7.13
CA LEU A 498 -22.17 12.28 -8.53
C LEU A 498 -21.33 11.03 -8.77
N LEU A 499 -20.34 10.77 -7.93
CA LEU A 499 -19.49 9.58 -8.03
C LEU A 499 -20.29 8.27 -7.93
N LEU A 500 -21.31 8.23 -7.06
CA LEU A 500 -22.19 7.08 -6.93
C LEU A 500 -23.07 6.88 -8.17
N LYS A 501 -23.56 7.97 -8.78
CA LYS A 501 -24.30 7.91 -10.05
C LYS A 501 -23.41 7.39 -11.18
N GLU A 502 -22.17 7.89 -11.27
CA GLU A 502 -21.18 7.39 -12.23
C GLU A 502 -20.93 5.88 -12.04
N GLN A 503 -20.72 5.43 -10.80
CA GLN A 503 -20.57 4.00 -10.50
C GLN A 503 -21.80 3.16 -10.86
N ALA A 504 -23.01 3.74 -10.84
CA ALA A 504 -24.24 3.03 -11.18
C ALA A 504 -24.45 2.94 -12.70
N LEU A 505 -24.01 3.94 -13.46
CA LEU A 505 -24.03 3.91 -14.93
C LEU A 505 -23.02 2.91 -15.52
N ASP A 506 -22.00 2.57 -14.73
CA ASP A 506 -20.94 1.63 -15.08
C ASP A 506 -21.25 0.16 -14.67
N ARG A 507 -22.45 -0.13 -14.14
CA ARG A 507 -22.96 -1.49 -13.89
C ARG A 507 -23.73 -2.01 -15.10
#